data_AF-G5NBR2-F1
#
_entry.id   AF-G5NBR2-F1
#
_cell.length_a   1.000
_cell.length_b   1.000
_cell.length_c   1.000
_cell.angle_alpha   90.00
_cell.angle_beta   90.00
_cell.angle_gamma   90.00
#
_symmetry.space_group_name_H-M   'P 1'
#
loop_
_entity.id
_entity.type
_entity.pdbx_description
1 polymer ?
#
loop_
_entity_poly.entity_id
_entity_poly.type
_entity_poly.pdbx_seq_one_letter_code
_entity_poly.pdbx_strand_id
1 'polypeptide(L)'
;MLQKNTLLFAALSAALWGSATQAADAAVVASLKPLGFIASAIADGVTDTQVLLPDGASEHDYSLRPSDVKRLQGADLVVWVGPEMEAFMEKSVRNI
;
A
#
# COMPACT_ATOMS: atom_id res chain seq x y z
N MET A 1 17.58 -30.57 38.40
CA MET A 1 18.16 -29.63 37.40
C MET A 1 17.51 -29.76 36.02
N LEU A 2 17.10 -30.97 35.59
CA LEU A 2 16.42 -31.19 34.30
C LEU A 2 15.11 -30.40 34.09
N GLN A 3 14.22 -30.35 35.10
CA GLN A 3 12.92 -29.69 34.96
C GLN A 3 13.00 -28.16 34.76
N LYS A 4 14.01 -27.49 35.33
CA LYS A 4 14.22 -26.04 35.12
C LYS A 4 14.59 -25.75 33.67
N ASN A 5 15.41 -26.61 33.06
CA ASN A 5 15.78 -26.47 31.65
C ASN A 5 14.58 -26.78 30.74
N THR A 6 13.76 -27.78 31.06
CA THR A 6 12.54 -28.08 30.30
C THR A 6 11.54 -26.92 30.31
N LEU A 7 11.32 -26.27 31.47
CA LEU A 7 10.46 -25.10 31.57
C LEU A 7 11.02 -23.88 30.82
N LEU A 8 12.34 -23.69 30.83
CA LEU A 8 13.01 -22.65 30.05
C LEU A 8 12.84 -22.87 28.54
N PHE A 9 13.01 -24.11 28.06
CA PHE A 9 12.79 -24.44 26.65
C PHE A 9 11.33 -24.25 26.23
N ALA A 10 10.38 -24.68 27.06
CA ALA A 10 8.95 -24.49 26.78
C ALA A 10 8.55 -23.00 26.71
N ALA A 11 9.08 -22.17 27.62
CA ALA A 11 8.86 -20.73 27.60
C ALA A 11 9.47 -20.06 26.35
N LEU A 12 10.66 -20.49 25.93
CA LEU A 12 11.32 -19.97 24.73
C LEU A 12 10.55 -20.34 23.45
N SER A 13 10.06 -21.58 23.35
CA SER A 13 9.22 -22.02 22.23
C SER A 13 7.88 -21.27 22.18
N ALA A 14 7.24 -21.03 23.33
CA ALA A 14 6.00 -20.26 23.39
C ALA A 14 6.21 -18.79 22.98
N ALA A 15 7.32 -18.17 23.38
CA ALA A 15 7.66 -16.80 22.97
C ALA A 15 7.91 -16.69 21.46
N LEU A 16 8.58 -17.67 20.86
CA LEU A 16 8.81 -17.72 19.42
C LEU A 16 7.51 -17.90 18.61
N TRP A 17 6.54 -18.64 19.14
CA TRP A 17 5.24 -18.88 18.47
C TRP A 17 4.27 -17.72 18.63
N GLY A 18 4.35 -16.96 19.73
CA GLY A 18 3.49 -15.79 19.98
C GLY A 18 3.86 -14.53 19.16
N SER A 19 5.01 -14.54 18.48
CA SER A 19 5.57 -13.34 17.82
C SER A 19 5.20 -13.19 16.34
N ALA A 20 4.35 -14.07 15.78
CA ALA A 20 4.12 -14.17 14.34
C ALA A 20 2.95 -13.31 13.80
N THR A 21 2.58 -12.21 14.46
CA THR A 21 1.65 -11.25 13.86
C THR A 21 2.43 -10.30 12.95
N GLN A 22 2.58 -10.68 11.69
CA GLN A 22 3.06 -9.77 10.65
C GLN A 22 1.93 -8.81 10.29
N ALA A 23 2.12 -7.52 10.54
CA ALA A 23 1.20 -6.51 10.05
C ALA A 23 1.23 -6.54 8.52
N ALA A 24 0.07 -6.63 7.89
CA ALA A 24 -0.04 -6.45 6.45
C ALA A 24 0.18 -4.97 6.15
N ASP A 25 1.16 -4.69 5.30
CA ASP A 25 1.50 -3.35 4.83
C ASP A 25 1.62 -3.41 3.31
N ALA A 26 1.01 -2.46 2.62
CA ALA A 26 1.03 -2.36 1.17
C ALA A 26 0.91 -0.90 0.76
N ALA A 27 1.79 -0.46 -0.13
CA ALA A 27 1.76 0.88 -0.70
C ALA A 27 0.65 0.98 -1.75
N VAL A 28 -0.54 1.40 -1.33
CA VAL A 28 -1.69 1.59 -2.22
C VAL A 28 -1.75 3.03 -2.74
N VAL A 29 -1.82 3.17 -4.07
CA VAL A 29 -1.96 4.48 -4.73
C VAL A 29 -3.22 4.50 -5.57
N ALA A 30 -4.17 5.35 -5.20
CA ALA A 30 -5.33 5.66 -6.01
C ALA A 30 -5.03 6.89 -6.88
N SER A 31 -5.47 6.85 -8.14
CA SER A 31 -5.16 7.92 -9.08
C SER A 31 -5.95 9.21 -8.81
N LEU A 32 -7.24 9.09 -8.45
CA LEU A 32 -8.17 10.19 -8.18
C LEU A 32 -8.77 10.11 -6.77
N LYS A 33 -9.27 11.26 -6.26
CA LYS A 33 -9.90 11.35 -4.93
C LYS A 33 -11.06 10.36 -4.72
N PRO A 34 -12.02 10.20 -5.66
CA PRO A 34 -13.12 9.25 -5.47
C PRO A 34 -12.62 7.80 -5.35
N LEU A 35 -11.60 7.43 -6.13
CA LEU A 35 -10.96 6.12 -6.01
C LEU A 35 -10.22 5.97 -4.68
N GLY A 36 -9.58 7.05 -4.21
CA GLY A 36 -8.97 7.13 -2.89
C GLY A 36 -9.96 6.81 -1.77
N PHE A 37 -11.16 7.38 -1.80
CA PHE A 37 -12.18 7.09 -0.79
C PHE A 37 -12.62 5.62 -0.80
N ILE A 38 -12.80 5.03 -1.98
CA ILE A 38 -13.19 3.63 -2.11
C ILE A 38 -12.07 2.72 -1.59
N ALA A 39 -10.84 2.95 -2.04
CA ALA A 39 -9.68 2.16 -1.63
C ALA A 39 -9.41 2.30 -0.12
N SER A 40 -9.49 3.51 0.45
CA SER A 40 -9.39 3.72 1.90
C SER A 40 -10.49 3.00 2.68
N ALA A 41 -11.74 3.01 2.20
CA ALA A 41 -12.83 2.31 2.87
C ALA A 41 -12.64 0.78 2.85
N ILE A 42 -12.01 0.24 1.81
CA ILE A 42 -11.67 -1.18 1.71
C ILE A 42 -10.46 -1.54 2.58
N ALA A 43 -9.46 -0.66 2.63
CA ALA A 43 -8.19 -0.87 3.33
C ALA A 43 -8.21 -0.46 4.81
N ASP A 44 -9.35 0.05 5.30
CA ASP A 44 -9.51 0.56 6.66
C ASP A 44 -9.05 -0.46 7.72
N GLY A 45 -8.21 -0.01 8.66
CA GLY A 45 -7.60 -0.86 9.68
C GLY A 45 -6.48 -1.79 9.20
N VAL A 46 -6.09 -1.74 7.92
CA VAL A 46 -5.00 -2.55 7.35
C VAL A 46 -3.84 -1.69 6.82
N THR A 47 -4.09 -0.83 5.83
CA THR A 47 -3.07 0.05 5.23
C THR A 47 -3.68 1.37 4.77
N ASP A 48 -2.85 2.40 4.66
CA ASP A 48 -3.26 3.70 4.13
C ASP A 48 -3.30 3.71 2.59
N THR A 49 -4.15 4.55 2.03
CA THR A 49 -4.19 4.81 0.59
C THR A 49 -3.74 6.24 0.29
N GLN A 50 -2.82 6.39 -0.65
CA GLN A 50 -2.38 7.69 -1.16
C GLN A 50 -3.16 8.06 -2.42
N VAL A 51 -3.55 9.33 -2.55
CA VAL A 51 -4.13 9.87 -3.79
C VAL A 51 -3.05 10.58 -4.59
N LEU A 52 -2.92 10.23 -5.87
CA LEU A 52 -1.90 10.76 -6.76
C LEU A 52 -2.21 12.18 -7.23
N LEU A 53 -3.42 12.39 -7.77
CA LEU A 53 -3.83 13.67 -8.34
C LEU A 53 -4.10 14.69 -7.21
N PRO A 54 -3.41 15.85 -7.19
CA PRO A 54 -3.67 16.89 -6.20
C PRO A 54 -5.07 17.49 -6.32
N ASP A 55 -5.57 18.04 -5.21
CA ASP A 55 -6.85 18.75 -5.21
C ASP A 55 -6.82 19.92 -6.21
N GLY A 56 -7.86 20.03 -7.05
CA GLY A 56 -8.01 21.07 -8.06
C GLY A 56 -7.22 20.88 -9.35
N ALA A 57 -6.43 19.80 -9.48
CA ALA A 57 -5.80 19.43 -10.75
C ALA A 57 -6.80 18.73 -11.69
N SER A 58 -6.66 18.97 -13.00
CA SER A 58 -7.44 18.30 -14.06
C SER A 58 -6.95 16.87 -14.24
N GLU A 59 -7.88 15.91 -14.23
CA GLU A 59 -7.64 14.50 -14.55
C GLU A 59 -7.23 14.27 -16.01
N HIS A 60 -7.53 15.21 -16.91
CA HIS A 60 -7.19 15.10 -18.33
C HIS A 60 -5.82 15.74 -18.66
N ASP A 61 -5.43 16.79 -17.95
CA ASP A 61 -4.28 17.63 -18.31
C ASP A 61 -3.11 17.55 -17.31
N TYR A 62 -3.16 16.63 -16.34
CA TYR A 62 -2.10 16.51 -15.35
C TYR A 62 -0.78 16.05 -15.95
N SER A 63 0.32 16.67 -15.53
CA SER A 63 1.68 16.23 -15.82
C SER A 63 2.31 15.65 -14.57
N LEU A 64 2.64 14.35 -14.60
CA LEU A 64 3.30 13.67 -13.49
C LEU A 64 4.61 14.36 -13.10
N ARG A 65 4.76 14.65 -11.81
CA ARG A 65 6.03 15.12 -11.25
C ARG A 65 6.97 13.92 -11.06
N PRO A 66 8.30 14.14 -10.98
CA PRO A 66 9.23 13.06 -10.63
C PRO A 66 8.87 12.32 -9.34
N SER A 67 8.31 13.02 -8.34
CA SER A 67 7.83 12.41 -7.11
C SER A 67 6.61 11.51 -7.30
N ASP A 68 5.74 11.82 -8.27
CA ASP A 68 4.55 11.01 -8.57
C ASP A 68 4.96 9.72 -9.27
N VAL A 69 5.89 9.81 -10.22
CA VAL A 69 6.47 8.63 -10.87
C VAL A 69 7.14 7.72 -9.85
N LYS A 70 7.94 8.29 -8.93
CA LYS A 70 8.59 7.53 -7.86
C LYS A 70 7.55 6.84 -6.96
N ARG A 71 6.45 7.52 -6.64
CA ARG A 71 5.36 6.95 -5.84
C ARG A 71 4.70 5.77 -6.56
N LEU A 72 4.42 5.92 -7.85
CA LEU A 72 3.84 4.85 -8.68
C LEU A 72 4.76 3.63 -8.77
N GLN A 73 6.06 3.83 -8.97
CA GLN A 73 7.04 2.73 -9.05
C GLN A 73 7.25 1.98 -7.73
N GLY A 74 6.95 2.63 -6.59
CA GLY A 74 7.02 2.01 -5.27
C GLY A 74 5.68 1.50 -4.76
N ALA A 75 4.63 1.52 -5.57
CA ALA A 75 3.32 1.05 -5.18
C ALA A 75 3.23 -0.48 -5.33
N ASP A 76 2.64 -1.14 -4.34
CA ASP A 76 2.28 -2.56 -4.44
C ASP A 76 0.93 -2.73 -5.18
N LEU A 77 0.09 -1.68 -5.17
CA LEU A 77 -1.18 -1.63 -5.87
C LEU A 77 -1.48 -0.22 -6.37
N VAL A 78 -1.85 -0.11 -7.64
CA VAL A 78 -2.42 1.11 -8.22
C VAL A 78 -3.87 0.91 -8.61
N VAL A 79 -4.74 1.79 -8.11
CA VAL A 79 -6.17 1.84 -8.45
C VAL A 79 -6.39 3.02 -9.41
N TRP A 80 -6.79 2.70 -10.63
CA TRP A 80 -6.85 3.63 -11.76
C TRP A 80 -8.07 3.33 -12.64
N VAL A 81 -8.73 4.35 -13.19
CA VAL A 81 -9.90 4.15 -14.06
C VAL A 81 -9.49 3.61 -15.42
N GLY A 82 -8.50 4.23 -16.06
CA GLY A 82 -8.05 3.88 -17.40
C GLY A 82 -7.59 5.09 -18.23
N PRO A 83 -7.04 4.82 -19.43
CA PRO A 83 -6.40 5.85 -20.26
C PRO A 83 -7.37 6.86 -20.85
N GLU A 84 -8.66 6.51 -20.96
CA GLU A 84 -9.70 7.43 -21.44
C GLU A 84 -9.98 8.58 -20.46
N MET A 85 -9.79 8.34 -19.16
CA MET A 85 -9.96 9.36 -18.12
C MET A 85 -8.64 10.06 -17.82
N GLU A 86 -7.56 9.29 -17.65
CA GLU A 86 -6.31 9.76 -17.07
C GLU A 86 -5.12 9.33 -17.94
N ALA A 87 -5.04 9.86 -19.16
CA ALA A 87 -4.04 9.49 -20.16
C ALA A 87 -2.58 9.62 -19.66
N PHE A 88 -2.33 10.53 -18.71
CA PHE A 88 -1.01 10.72 -18.09
C PHE A 88 -0.50 9.50 -17.32
N MET A 89 -1.38 8.58 -16.92
CA MET A 89 -1.03 7.38 -16.16
C MET A 89 -0.44 6.27 -17.01
N GLU A 90 -0.87 6.13 -18.27
CA GLU A 90 -0.67 4.94 -19.11
C GLU A 90 0.80 4.51 -19.22
N LYS A 91 1.71 5.48 -19.36
CA LYS A 91 3.15 5.20 -19.43
C LYS A 91 3.71 4.72 -18.09
N SER A 92 3.27 5.28 -16.98
CA SER A 92 3.84 5.03 -15.66
C SER A 92 3.36 3.72 -15.04
N VAL A 93 2.12 3.30 -15.33
CA VAL A 93 1.55 2.06 -14.79
C VAL A 93 2.00 0.79 -15.53
N ARG A 94 2.61 0.91 -16.72
CA ARG A 94 3.09 -0.24 -17.50
C ARG A 94 4.15 -1.10 -16.81
N ASN A 95 4.85 -0.54 -15.82
CA ASN A 95 5.99 -1.17 -15.15
C ASN A 95 5.77 -1.31 -13.64
N ILE A 96 4.50 -1.29 -13.21
CA ILE A 96 4.06 -1.61 -11.86
C ILE A 96 3.55 -3.05 -11.90
#